data_AF-A0A4P8HMR3-F1
#
_entry.id   AF-A0A4P8HMR3-F1
#
_cell.length_a   1.000
_cell.length_b   1.000
_cell.length_c   1.000
_cell.angle_alpha   90.00
_cell.angle_beta   90.00
_cell.angle_gamma   90.00
#
_symmetry.space_group_name_H-M   'P 1'
#
loop_
_entity.id
_entity.type
_entity.pdbx_description
1 polymer ?
#
loop_
_entity_poly.entity_id
_entity_poly.type
_entity_poly.pdbx_seq_one_letter_code
_entity_poly.pdbx_strand_id
1 'polypeptide(L)'
;MNRGEQGPREPAASRADPDPVQAADAQVHPARRSALLRIGALCGLALSGDILAAVAAPPRGAPELLTRDELALTGVLAELIIPQTDTPGALAVGAHRTIDHLLKACVREPDQAAFRAGLARIEQVALAKGGKRFGALSHARQVALLQAIDNGAAPFNGADQGFFRQLKGYVAFAYYTSEAGASKELAYLPFPGGFTGSVKVNRSTRTWAL
;
A
#
# COMPACT_ATOMS: atom_id res chain seq x y z
N MET A 1 35.69 82.05 1.44
CA MET A 1 36.08 81.21 0.29
C MET A 1 37.01 80.10 0.81
N ASN A 2 36.49 78.94 1.20
CA ASN A 2 37.24 77.68 1.42
C ASN A 2 36.24 76.56 1.74
N ARG A 3 36.12 75.55 0.85
CA ARG A 3 36.52 74.14 1.01
C ARG A 3 36.18 73.60 2.42
N GLY A 4 35.19 72.73 2.66
CA GLY A 4 34.67 71.63 1.87
C GLY A 4 35.41 70.35 2.25
N GLU A 5 35.10 69.77 3.42
CA GLU A 5 35.42 68.37 3.78
C GLU A 5 34.25 67.74 4.55
N GLN A 6 33.69 66.70 3.94
CA GLN A 6 32.64 65.85 4.47
C GLN A 6 33.30 64.69 5.24
N GLY A 7 33.01 64.57 6.54
CA GLY A 7 33.24 63.30 7.26
C GLY A 7 32.11 62.32 6.92
N PRO A 8 32.40 61.04 6.61
CA PRO A 8 31.34 60.06 6.38
C PRO A 8 30.65 59.71 7.70
N ARG A 9 29.34 59.93 7.74
CA ARG A 9 28.43 59.45 8.79
C ARG A 9 28.28 57.93 8.68
N GLU A 10 28.44 57.29 9.82
CA GLU A 10 28.03 55.91 10.12
C GLU A 10 26.57 55.67 9.65
N PRO A 11 26.27 54.67 8.81
CA PRO A 11 24.89 54.28 8.56
C PRO A 11 24.40 53.35 9.68
N ALA A 12 23.31 53.80 10.29
CA ALA A 12 22.52 53.13 11.30
C ALA A 12 22.20 51.66 10.95
N ALA A 13 22.21 50.84 12.00
CA ALA A 13 21.72 49.48 12.03
C ALA A 13 20.39 49.32 11.27
N SER A 14 20.43 48.50 10.22
CA SER A 14 19.24 47.94 9.59
C SER A 14 18.49 47.13 10.63
N ARG A 15 17.30 47.60 11.04
CA ARG A 15 16.33 46.79 11.76
C ARG A 15 15.85 45.70 10.80
N ALA A 16 16.38 44.51 10.95
CA ALA A 16 15.82 43.31 10.35
C ALA A 16 14.43 43.09 10.96
N ASP A 17 13.38 43.27 10.15
CA ASP A 17 12.09 42.67 10.43
C ASP A 17 12.25 41.14 10.43
N PRO A 18 11.71 40.41 11.41
CA PRO A 18 11.76 38.95 11.37
C PRO A 18 10.87 38.42 10.24
N ASP A 19 11.46 37.59 9.37
CA ASP A 19 10.78 36.90 8.28
C ASP A 19 9.51 36.16 8.78
N PRO A 20 8.35 36.31 8.12
CA PRO A 20 7.10 35.66 8.52
C PRO A 20 7.10 34.13 8.24
N VAL A 21 8.24 33.54 7.91
CA VAL A 21 8.37 32.13 7.53
C VAL A 21 8.69 31.23 8.73
N GLN A 22 9.01 31.79 9.91
CA GLN A 22 9.49 31.02 11.06
C GLN A 22 8.47 30.75 12.18
N ALA A 23 7.20 31.09 12.00
CA ALA A 23 6.14 30.83 12.97
C ALA A 23 5.04 29.91 12.42
N ALA A 24 5.39 28.69 12.00
CA ALA A 24 4.41 27.61 11.86
C ALA A 24 5.11 26.25 11.95
N ASP A 25 5.84 26.04 13.05
CA ASP A 25 6.20 24.71 13.51
C ASP A 25 4.89 24.03 13.96
N ALA A 26 4.23 23.34 13.04
CA ALA A 26 2.91 22.74 13.26
C ALA A 26 2.97 21.22 13.08
N GLN A 27 3.53 20.59 14.10
CA GLN A 27 3.03 19.35 14.72
C GLN A 27 2.50 18.27 13.75
N VAL A 28 3.29 17.21 13.56
CA VAL A 28 2.80 15.94 13.00
C VAL A 28 1.70 15.39 13.91
N HIS A 29 0.45 15.59 13.50
CA HIS A 29 -0.71 15.28 14.33
C HIS A 29 -0.92 13.75 14.45
N PRO A 30 -0.88 13.17 15.67
CA PRO A 30 -1.21 11.75 15.94
C PRO A 30 -2.63 11.37 15.47
N ALA A 31 -3.48 12.36 15.22
CA ALA A 31 -4.84 12.24 14.72
C ALA A 31 -4.97 11.51 13.37
N ARG A 32 -3.97 11.54 12.47
CA ARG A 32 -4.06 10.83 11.18
C ARG A 32 -4.01 9.31 11.34
N ARG A 33 -3.08 8.82 12.16
CA ARG A 33 -2.96 7.40 12.50
C ARG A 33 -4.19 6.93 13.28
N SER A 34 -4.66 7.73 14.23
CA SER A 34 -5.88 7.44 14.98
C SER A 34 -7.15 7.47 14.11
N ALA A 35 -7.21 8.34 13.11
CA ALA A 35 -8.34 8.40 12.17
C ALA A 35 -8.36 7.18 11.24
N LEU A 36 -7.21 6.78 10.68
CA LEU A 36 -7.10 5.56 9.87
C LEU A 36 -7.42 4.30 10.70
N LEU A 37 -6.96 4.23 11.95
CA LEU A 37 -7.30 3.14 12.87
C LEU A 37 -8.80 3.11 13.23
N ARG A 38 -9.45 4.26 13.34
CA ARG A 38 -10.90 4.37 13.62
C ARG A 38 -11.77 4.05 12.41
N ILE A 39 -11.34 4.46 11.20
CA ILE A 39 -12.00 4.08 9.95
C ILE A 39 -11.86 2.56 9.72
N GLY A 40 -10.68 1.99 9.99
CA GLY A 40 -10.49 0.53 9.98
C GLY A 40 -11.36 -0.21 11.01
N ALA A 41 -11.60 0.38 12.19
CA ALA A 41 -12.48 -0.20 13.21
C ALA A 41 -13.97 -0.11 12.85
N LEU A 42 -14.41 0.92 12.11
CA LEU A 42 -15.80 1.12 11.69
C LEU A 42 -16.18 0.33 10.43
N CYS A 43 -15.24 0.08 9.52
CA CYS A 43 -15.44 -0.81 8.35
C CYS A 43 -15.27 -2.31 8.68
N GLY A 44 -14.92 -2.65 9.92
CA GLY A 44 -14.56 -4.01 10.35
C GLY A 44 -15.71 -5.03 10.43
N LEU A 45 -16.93 -4.72 9.97
CA LEU A 45 -18.11 -5.58 10.12
C LEU A 45 -18.74 -6.10 8.81
N ALA A 46 -18.22 -5.75 7.62
CA ALA A 46 -18.88 -6.15 6.35
C ALA A 46 -18.12 -7.18 5.49
N LEU A 47 -16.80 -7.37 5.65
CA LEU A 47 -16.01 -7.98 4.56
C LEU A 47 -15.80 -9.51 4.61
N SER A 48 -16.41 -10.27 5.51
CA SER A 48 -16.20 -11.72 5.53
C SER A 48 -17.06 -12.51 4.53
N GLY A 49 -18.16 -11.94 4.02
CA GLY A 49 -19.06 -12.62 3.08
C GLY A 49 -18.60 -12.50 1.62
N ASP A 50 -18.33 -11.27 1.18
CA ASP A 50 -18.07 -10.97 -0.24
C ASP A 50 -16.73 -11.50 -0.73
N ILE A 51 -15.70 -11.52 0.13
CA ILE A 51 -14.39 -12.09 -0.20
C ILE A 51 -14.52 -13.60 -0.43
N LEU A 52 -15.25 -14.30 0.45
CA LEU A 52 -15.45 -15.74 0.32
C LEU A 52 -16.28 -16.08 -0.91
N ALA A 53 -17.30 -15.28 -1.23
CA ALA A 53 -18.10 -15.43 -2.43
C ALA A 53 -17.29 -15.16 -3.71
N ALA A 54 -16.43 -14.13 -3.70
CA ALA A 54 -15.56 -13.80 -4.84
C ALA A 54 -14.54 -14.91 -5.13
N VAL A 55 -13.98 -15.57 -4.10
CA VAL A 55 -13.11 -16.76 -4.32
C VAL A 55 -13.90 -18.02 -4.68
N ALA A 56 -15.19 -18.10 -4.33
CA ALA A 56 -16.07 -19.22 -4.68
C ALA A 56 -16.67 -19.13 -6.09
N ALA A 57 -16.58 -17.96 -6.75
CA ALA A 57 -17.00 -17.79 -8.14
C ALA A 57 -16.22 -18.77 -9.06
N PRO A 58 -16.86 -19.31 -10.12
CA PRO A 58 -16.21 -20.25 -11.01
C PRO A 58 -14.93 -19.62 -11.60
N PRO A 59 -13.78 -20.31 -11.51
CA PRO A 59 -12.50 -19.74 -11.90
C PRO A 59 -12.50 -19.42 -13.40
N ARG A 60 -12.21 -18.16 -13.74
CA ARG A 60 -11.88 -17.77 -15.12
C ARG A 60 -10.50 -18.32 -15.47
N GLY A 61 -10.46 -19.46 -16.18
CA GLY A 61 -9.23 -20.14 -16.57
C GLY A 61 -8.54 -20.91 -15.42
N ALA A 62 -7.73 -21.90 -15.79
CA ALA A 62 -6.89 -22.63 -14.84
C ALA A 62 -5.73 -21.73 -14.34
N PRO A 63 -5.23 -21.93 -13.11
CA PRO A 63 -3.94 -21.37 -12.71
C PRO A 63 -2.80 -21.83 -13.64
N GLU A 64 -1.76 -21.02 -13.77
CA GLU A 64 -0.58 -21.30 -14.60
C GLU A 64 0.58 -21.93 -13.80
N LEU A 65 0.81 -21.48 -12.55
CA LEU A 65 1.87 -21.98 -11.67
C LEU A 65 1.34 -22.45 -10.32
N LEU A 66 0.48 -21.65 -9.70
CA LEU A 66 -0.08 -21.90 -8.39
C LEU A 66 -1.15 -23.00 -8.46
N THR A 67 -1.36 -23.74 -7.38
CA THR A 67 -2.56 -24.56 -7.24
C THR A 67 -3.80 -23.68 -7.10
N ARG A 68 -4.99 -24.25 -7.28
CA ARG A 68 -6.26 -23.51 -7.10
C ARG A 68 -6.36 -22.89 -5.70
N ASP A 69 -5.91 -23.61 -4.70
CA ASP A 69 -5.93 -23.19 -3.30
C ASP A 69 -4.92 -22.07 -3.02
N GLU A 70 -3.70 -22.18 -3.56
CA GLU A 70 -2.68 -21.13 -3.45
C GLU A 70 -3.11 -19.85 -4.18
N LEU A 71 -3.74 -20.00 -5.35
CA LEU A 71 -4.27 -18.88 -6.10
C LEU A 71 -5.44 -18.19 -5.37
N ALA A 72 -6.35 -18.97 -4.77
CA ALA A 72 -7.43 -18.44 -3.95
C ALA A 72 -6.89 -17.71 -2.70
N LEU A 73 -5.92 -18.30 -2.00
CA LEU A 73 -5.25 -17.67 -0.86
C LEU A 73 -4.56 -16.36 -1.29
N THR A 74 -3.85 -16.36 -2.41
CA THR A 74 -3.21 -15.16 -2.98
C THR A 74 -4.26 -14.08 -3.25
N GLY A 75 -5.45 -14.46 -3.73
CA GLY A 75 -6.59 -13.57 -3.91
C GLY A 75 -7.06 -12.91 -2.61
N VAL A 76 -7.29 -13.70 -1.55
CA VAL A 76 -7.67 -13.19 -0.23
C VAL A 76 -6.59 -12.25 0.34
N LEU A 77 -5.32 -12.64 0.23
CA LEU A 77 -4.20 -11.82 0.70
C LEU A 77 -4.09 -10.51 -0.07
N ALA A 78 -4.25 -10.55 -1.40
CA ALA A 78 -4.23 -9.36 -2.24
C ALA A 78 -5.34 -8.38 -1.85
N GLU A 79 -6.56 -8.87 -1.63
CA GLU A 79 -7.68 -8.04 -1.16
C GLU A 79 -7.43 -7.43 0.20
N LEU A 80 -6.77 -8.14 1.13
CA LEU A 80 -6.43 -7.57 2.44
C LEU A 80 -5.29 -6.53 2.36
N ILE A 81 -4.45 -6.57 1.31
CA ILE A 81 -3.36 -5.62 1.08
C ILE A 81 -3.87 -4.35 0.40
N ILE A 82 -4.70 -4.48 -0.65
CA ILE A 82 -5.40 -3.36 -1.31
C ILE A 82 -6.90 -3.72 -1.34
N PRO A 83 -7.66 -3.35 -0.30
CA PRO A 83 -9.08 -3.66 -0.22
C PRO A 83 -9.90 -2.75 -1.11
N GLN A 84 -11.08 -3.24 -1.51
CA GLN A 84 -12.09 -2.42 -2.16
C GLN A 84 -12.47 -1.20 -1.31
N THR A 85 -12.53 -0.04 -1.96
CA THR A 85 -13.03 1.22 -1.39
C THR A 85 -14.01 1.85 -2.39
N ASP A 86 -13.79 3.12 -2.78
CA ASP A 86 -14.49 3.76 -3.90
C ASP A 86 -14.04 3.20 -5.26
N THR A 87 -12.91 2.48 -5.28
CA THR A 87 -12.38 1.72 -6.42
C THR A 87 -12.40 0.21 -6.13
N PRO A 88 -12.44 -0.64 -7.17
CA PRO A 88 -12.31 -2.09 -7.00
C PRO A 88 -11.02 -2.47 -6.26
N GLY A 89 -11.08 -3.46 -5.37
CA GLY A 89 -9.90 -3.99 -4.66
C GLY A 89 -9.00 -4.88 -5.53
N ALA A 90 -7.89 -5.34 -4.96
CA ALA A 90 -6.90 -6.14 -5.66
C ALA A 90 -7.45 -7.47 -6.21
N LEU A 91 -8.36 -8.11 -5.47
CA LEU A 91 -8.99 -9.34 -5.94
C LEU A 91 -9.88 -9.06 -7.16
N ALA A 92 -10.64 -7.97 -7.11
CA ALA A 92 -11.59 -7.58 -8.14
C ALA A 92 -10.92 -7.25 -9.49
N VAL A 93 -9.70 -6.69 -9.46
CA VAL A 93 -8.90 -6.44 -10.68
C VAL A 93 -8.11 -7.66 -11.16
N GLY A 94 -8.24 -8.79 -10.47
CA GLY A 94 -7.53 -10.03 -10.85
C GLY A 94 -6.05 -10.05 -10.46
N ALA A 95 -5.61 -9.26 -9.47
CA ALA A 95 -4.20 -9.15 -9.12
C ALA A 95 -3.54 -10.52 -8.88
N HIS A 96 -4.20 -11.41 -8.15
CA HIS A 96 -3.76 -12.80 -7.91
C HIS A 96 -3.45 -13.59 -9.20
N ARG A 97 -4.18 -13.37 -10.30
CA ARG A 97 -3.93 -14.01 -11.60
C ARG A 97 -2.69 -13.42 -12.29
N THR A 98 -2.57 -12.09 -12.25
CA THR A 98 -1.37 -11.42 -12.76
C THR A 98 -0.13 -11.86 -12.00
N ILE A 99 -0.23 -12.07 -10.68
CA ILE A 99 0.85 -12.61 -9.86
C ILE A 99 1.20 -14.04 -10.28
N ASP A 100 0.21 -14.92 -10.44
CA ASP A 100 0.42 -16.30 -10.91
C ASP A 100 1.14 -16.34 -12.27
N HIS A 101 0.69 -15.52 -13.22
CA HIS A 101 1.34 -15.37 -14.53
C HIS A 101 2.77 -14.81 -14.41
N LEU A 102 2.98 -13.76 -13.61
CA LEU A 102 4.28 -13.15 -13.39
C LEU A 102 5.28 -14.14 -12.78
N LEU A 103 4.84 -14.91 -11.79
CA LEU A 103 5.67 -15.96 -11.18
C LEU A 103 6.05 -17.02 -12.21
N LYS A 104 5.12 -17.41 -13.10
CA LYS A 104 5.38 -18.39 -14.14
C LYS A 104 6.36 -17.88 -15.21
N ALA A 105 6.15 -16.64 -15.66
CA ALA A 105 6.84 -16.07 -16.82
C ALA A 105 8.20 -15.44 -16.47
N CYS A 106 8.35 -14.87 -15.28
CA CYS A 106 9.48 -13.97 -14.96
C CYS A 106 10.31 -14.40 -13.74
N VAL A 107 9.85 -15.39 -12.96
CA VAL A 107 10.52 -15.81 -11.72
C VAL A 107 11.15 -17.18 -11.89
N ARG A 108 12.36 -17.38 -11.37
CA ARG A 108 13.09 -18.65 -11.46
C ARG A 108 12.48 -19.71 -10.55
N GLU A 109 12.62 -20.99 -10.90
CA GLU A 109 12.02 -22.11 -10.14
C GLU A 109 12.33 -22.12 -8.63
N PRO A 110 13.57 -21.83 -8.16
CA PRO A 110 13.84 -21.77 -6.72
C PRO A 110 13.02 -20.67 -6.02
N ASP A 111 12.87 -19.52 -6.69
CA ASP A 111 12.14 -18.37 -6.17
C ASP A 111 10.61 -18.61 -6.24
N GLN A 112 10.13 -19.34 -7.25
CA GLN A 112 8.74 -19.83 -7.33
C GLN A 112 8.41 -20.78 -6.16
N ALA A 113 9.32 -21.71 -5.86
CA ALA A 113 9.16 -22.64 -4.74
C ALA A 113 9.15 -21.89 -3.39
N ALA A 114 10.03 -20.90 -3.22
CA ALA A 114 10.04 -20.05 -2.04
C ALA A 114 8.73 -19.27 -1.87
N PHE A 115 8.15 -18.76 -2.95
CA PHE A 115 6.84 -18.08 -2.90
C PHE A 115 5.72 -19.02 -2.42
N ARG A 116 5.64 -20.25 -2.98
CA ARG A 116 4.67 -21.27 -2.53
C ARG A 116 4.90 -21.68 -1.07
N ALA A 117 6.16 -21.78 -0.64
CA ALA A 117 6.49 -22.05 0.76
C ALA A 117 5.99 -20.94 1.70
N GLY A 118 6.08 -19.68 1.28
CA GLY A 118 5.52 -18.55 2.04
C GLY A 118 3.99 -18.59 2.15
N LEU A 119 3.28 -18.96 1.08
CA LEU A 119 1.83 -19.20 1.13
C LEU A 119 1.48 -20.34 2.10
N ALA A 120 2.18 -21.46 2.00
CA ALA A 120 1.99 -22.60 2.89
C ALA A 120 2.26 -22.25 4.36
N ARG A 121 3.26 -21.39 4.63
CA ARG A 121 3.59 -20.91 5.98
C ARG A 121 2.42 -20.16 6.62
N ILE A 122 1.74 -19.28 5.86
CA ILE A 122 0.57 -18.55 6.35
C ILE A 122 -0.54 -19.53 6.75
N GLU A 123 -0.84 -20.51 5.90
CA GLU A 123 -1.85 -21.54 6.18
C GLU A 123 -1.51 -22.39 7.41
N GLN A 124 -0.26 -22.82 7.53
CA GLN A 124 0.21 -23.57 8.70
C GLN A 124 0.01 -22.78 10.00
N VAL A 125 0.36 -21.49 10.00
CA VAL A 125 0.17 -20.63 11.18
C VAL A 125 -1.31 -20.42 11.48
N ALA A 126 -2.13 -20.20 10.45
CA ALA A 126 -3.58 -20.05 10.60
C ALA A 126 -4.22 -21.29 11.23
N LEU A 127 -3.87 -22.47 10.73
CA LEU A 127 -4.34 -23.76 11.25
C LEU A 127 -3.87 -23.98 12.70
N ALA A 128 -2.60 -23.72 13.00
CA ALA A 128 -2.05 -23.92 14.34
C ALA A 128 -2.66 -22.98 15.39
N LYS A 129 -2.96 -21.73 15.04
CA LYS A 129 -3.53 -20.75 15.99
C LYS A 129 -5.05 -20.71 16.04
N GLY A 130 -5.72 -21.16 14.99
CA GLY A 130 -7.16 -20.97 14.81
C GLY A 130 -7.95 -22.22 14.45
N GLY A 131 -7.29 -23.35 14.20
CA GLY A 131 -7.91 -24.60 13.75
C GLY A 131 -8.58 -24.50 12.36
N LYS A 132 -8.32 -23.41 11.63
CA LYS A 132 -8.97 -23.08 10.36
C LYS A 132 -7.93 -22.54 9.38
N ARG A 133 -8.20 -22.73 8.09
CA ARG A 133 -7.45 -22.09 7.01
C ARG A 133 -7.52 -20.57 7.12
N PHE A 134 -6.53 -19.87 6.59
CA PHE A 134 -6.43 -18.41 6.72
C PHE A 134 -7.69 -17.68 6.27
N GLY A 135 -8.24 -18.06 5.10
CA GLY A 135 -9.48 -17.48 4.56
C GLY A 135 -10.73 -17.70 5.43
N ALA A 136 -10.72 -18.69 6.32
CA ALA A 136 -11.82 -19.03 7.22
C ALA A 136 -11.65 -18.47 8.65
N LEU A 137 -10.56 -17.75 8.92
CA LEU A 137 -10.39 -17.00 10.16
C LEU A 137 -11.30 -15.77 10.17
N SER A 138 -11.62 -15.25 11.37
CA SER A 138 -12.28 -13.95 11.47
C SER A 138 -11.36 -12.84 10.94
N HIS A 139 -11.94 -11.77 10.41
CA HIS A 139 -11.18 -10.65 9.86
C HIS A 139 -10.14 -10.09 10.85
N ALA A 140 -10.51 -9.89 12.11
CA ALA A 140 -9.59 -9.44 13.15
C ALA A 140 -8.38 -10.39 13.34
N ARG A 141 -8.58 -11.71 13.21
CA ARG A 141 -7.49 -12.70 13.28
C ARG A 141 -6.64 -12.72 12.02
N GLN A 142 -7.23 -12.53 10.84
CA GLN A 142 -6.49 -12.37 9.59
C GLN A 142 -5.56 -11.17 9.68
N VAL A 143 -6.09 -10.01 10.08
CA VAL A 143 -5.32 -8.77 10.25
C VAL A 143 -4.20 -8.95 11.29
N ALA A 144 -4.50 -9.55 12.45
CA ALA A 144 -3.48 -9.79 13.48
C ALA A 144 -2.34 -10.69 13.00
N LEU A 145 -2.66 -11.72 12.20
CA LEU A 145 -1.67 -12.63 11.62
C LEU A 145 -0.83 -11.92 10.54
N LEU A 146 -1.46 -11.10 9.69
CA LEU A 146 -0.76 -10.27 8.70
C LEU A 146 0.13 -9.20 9.35
N GLN A 147 -0.27 -8.62 10.47
CA GLN A 147 0.57 -7.72 11.25
C GLN A 147 1.75 -8.45 11.89
N ALA A 148 1.56 -9.69 12.37
CA ALA A 148 2.64 -10.48 12.94
C ALA A 148 3.72 -10.80 11.88
N ILE A 149 3.32 -11.23 10.68
CA ILE A 149 4.28 -11.51 9.58
C ILE A 149 4.96 -10.22 9.11
N ASP A 150 4.25 -9.08 9.05
CA ASP A 150 4.84 -7.81 8.63
C ASP A 150 5.87 -7.26 9.62
N ASN A 151 5.67 -7.54 10.91
CA ASN A 151 6.62 -7.20 11.96
C ASN A 151 7.73 -8.25 12.14
N GLY A 152 7.70 -9.37 11.40
CA GLY A 152 8.61 -10.51 11.61
C GLY A 152 8.48 -11.10 13.02
N ALA A 153 7.32 -10.95 13.64
CA ALA A 153 7.04 -11.35 15.02
C ALA A 153 6.52 -12.79 15.09
N ALA A 154 6.82 -13.46 16.21
CA ALA A 154 6.37 -14.82 16.46
C ALA A 154 4.84 -14.95 16.22
N PRO A 155 4.39 -15.98 15.48
CA PRO A 155 5.13 -17.20 15.12
C PRO A 155 5.93 -17.08 13.82
N PHE A 156 5.94 -15.92 13.17
CA PHE A 156 6.73 -15.68 11.96
C PHE A 156 8.15 -15.27 12.29
N ASN A 157 9.01 -15.28 11.27
CA ASN A 157 10.40 -14.86 11.36
C ASN A 157 10.75 -13.87 10.22
N GLY A 158 12.02 -13.45 10.14
CA GLY A 158 12.49 -12.50 9.12
C GLY A 158 12.37 -13.00 7.67
N ALA A 159 12.46 -14.31 7.42
CA ALA A 159 12.25 -14.87 6.09
C ALA A 159 10.77 -14.77 5.67
N ASP A 160 9.86 -15.07 6.60
CA ASP A 160 8.41 -14.92 6.39
C ASP A 160 8.04 -13.44 6.13
N GLN A 161 8.66 -12.51 6.86
CA GLN A 161 8.52 -11.06 6.62
C GLN A 161 9.03 -10.68 5.22
N GLY A 162 10.16 -11.25 4.80
CA GLY A 162 10.72 -11.04 3.46
C GLY A 162 9.77 -11.49 2.35
N PHE A 163 9.15 -12.67 2.51
CA PHE A 163 8.09 -13.16 1.63
C PHE A 163 6.89 -12.20 1.60
N PHE A 164 6.40 -11.76 2.76
CA PHE A 164 5.24 -10.87 2.81
C PHE A 164 5.53 -9.51 2.15
N ARG A 165 6.74 -8.98 2.30
CA ARG A 165 7.18 -7.78 1.57
C ARG A 165 7.19 -8.00 0.06
N GLN A 166 7.66 -9.15 -0.41
CA GLN A 166 7.63 -9.51 -1.83
C GLN A 166 6.18 -9.60 -2.34
N LEU A 167 5.30 -10.28 -1.61
CA LEU A 167 3.88 -10.39 -1.95
C LEU A 167 3.22 -9.01 -2.08
N LYS A 168 3.45 -8.10 -1.11
CA LYS A 168 2.95 -6.71 -1.20
C LYS A 168 3.44 -5.99 -2.44
N GLY A 169 4.72 -6.19 -2.81
CA GLY A 169 5.28 -5.65 -4.04
C GLY A 169 4.58 -6.16 -5.30
N TYR A 170 4.32 -7.47 -5.38
CA TYR A 170 3.59 -8.06 -6.50
C TYR A 170 2.12 -7.63 -6.56
N VAL A 171 1.45 -7.49 -5.41
CA VAL A 171 0.08 -6.96 -5.35
C VAL A 171 0.03 -5.52 -5.83
N ALA A 172 0.95 -4.67 -5.37
CA ALA A 172 1.02 -3.29 -5.83
C ALA A 172 1.29 -3.21 -7.34
N PHE A 173 2.25 -3.98 -7.85
CA PHE A 173 2.53 -4.05 -9.28
C PHE A 173 1.31 -4.47 -10.09
N ALA A 174 0.68 -5.60 -9.73
CA ALA A 174 -0.49 -6.12 -10.43
C ALA A 174 -1.69 -5.16 -10.37
N TYR A 175 -1.88 -4.48 -9.24
CA TYR A 175 -2.99 -3.54 -9.06
C TYR A 175 -2.78 -2.24 -9.84
N TYR A 176 -1.63 -1.58 -9.72
CA TYR A 176 -1.37 -0.30 -10.39
C TYR A 176 -1.10 -0.42 -11.89
N THR A 177 -0.93 -1.64 -12.42
CA THR A 177 -0.93 -1.92 -13.86
C THR A 177 -2.32 -2.26 -14.41
N SER A 178 -3.32 -2.40 -13.55
CA SER A 178 -4.72 -2.57 -13.96
C SER A 178 -5.35 -1.21 -14.31
N GLU A 179 -6.40 -1.22 -15.14
CA GLU A 179 -7.18 0.00 -15.46
C GLU A 179 -7.70 0.70 -14.20
N ALA A 180 -8.20 -0.07 -13.22
CA ALA A 180 -8.74 0.49 -12.00
C ALA A 180 -7.66 1.19 -11.17
N GLY A 181 -6.49 0.57 -10.97
CA GLY A 181 -5.39 1.19 -10.24
C GLY A 181 -4.77 2.37 -10.98
N ALA A 182 -4.51 2.22 -12.29
CA ALA A 182 -3.83 3.24 -13.09
C ALA A 182 -4.71 4.47 -13.38
N SER A 183 -6.01 4.27 -13.63
CA SER A 183 -6.88 5.34 -14.13
C SER A 183 -8.00 5.77 -13.18
N LYS A 184 -8.43 4.89 -12.28
CA LYS A 184 -9.57 5.18 -11.37
C LYS A 184 -9.12 5.55 -9.97
N GLU A 185 -8.00 4.99 -9.48
CA GLU A 185 -7.42 5.38 -8.20
C GLU A 185 -6.44 6.55 -8.35
N LEU A 186 -5.57 6.49 -9.35
CA LEU A 186 -4.63 7.56 -9.68
C LEU A 186 -5.23 8.55 -10.69
N ALA A 187 -4.79 9.80 -10.63
CA ALA A 187 -5.07 10.79 -11.66
C ALA A 187 -4.21 10.48 -12.89
N TYR A 188 -4.80 9.82 -13.88
CA TYR A 188 -4.11 9.46 -15.11
C TYR A 188 -3.73 10.71 -15.93
N LEU A 189 -2.44 10.87 -16.20
CA LEU A 189 -1.88 11.96 -17.00
C LEU A 189 -1.06 11.36 -18.16
N PRO A 190 -1.71 10.97 -19.27
CA PRO A 190 -1.06 10.25 -20.39
C PRO A 190 0.03 11.07 -21.10
N PHE A 191 -0.04 12.40 -20.99
CA PHE A 191 0.98 13.30 -21.50
C PHE A 191 1.31 14.30 -20.40
N PRO A 192 2.45 14.16 -19.70
CA PRO A 192 2.90 15.21 -18.80
C PRO A 192 3.19 16.43 -19.67
N GLY A 193 2.38 17.47 -19.52
CA GLY A 193 2.65 18.76 -20.15
C GLY A 193 3.95 19.39 -19.61
N GLY A 194 4.04 20.71 -19.68
CA GLY A 194 5.17 21.43 -19.08
C GLY A 194 5.28 21.20 -17.56
N PHE A 195 6.52 21.18 -17.05
CA PHE A 195 6.77 21.14 -15.61
C PHE A 195 6.10 22.32 -14.91
N THR A 196 5.22 22.04 -13.95
CA THR A 196 4.57 23.07 -13.14
C THR A 196 5.16 23.00 -11.74
N GLY A 197 6.04 23.96 -11.39
CA GLY A 197 6.86 23.92 -10.17
C GLY A 197 6.09 23.98 -8.85
N SER A 198 4.82 24.37 -8.87
CA SER A 198 3.93 24.34 -7.71
C SER A 198 2.49 24.09 -8.15
N VAL A 199 1.88 23.02 -7.63
CA VAL A 199 0.45 22.72 -7.80
C VAL A 199 -0.20 22.77 -6.42
N LYS A 200 -1.34 23.47 -6.30
CA LYS A 200 -2.09 23.54 -5.05
C LYS A 200 -2.73 22.18 -4.76
N VAL A 201 -2.20 21.44 -3.79
CA VAL A 201 -2.76 20.15 -3.34
C VAL A 201 -3.89 20.42 -2.35
N ASN A 202 -5.03 19.77 -2.55
CA ASN A 202 -6.15 19.74 -1.60
C ASN A 202 -6.44 18.29 -1.19
N ARG A 203 -7.43 18.08 -0.31
CA ARG A 203 -7.77 16.72 0.18
C ARG A 203 -8.33 15.78 -0.89
N SER A 204 -8.82 16.29 -2.01
CA SER A 204 -9.33 15.49 -3.13
C SER A 204 -8.30 15.30 -4.26
N THR A 205 -7.11 15.88 -4.16
CA THR A 205 -6.05 15.69 -5.15
C THR A 205 -5.51 14.26 -5.07
N ARG A 206 -5.74 13.47 -6.12
CA ARG A 206 -5.18 12.12 -6.27
C ARG A 206 -3.73 12.19 -6.75
N THR A 207 -2.94 11.18 -6.41
CA THR A 207 -1.58 10.99 -6.95
C THR A 207 -1.66 10.68 -8.44
N TRP A 208 -0.64 11.03 -9.22
CA TRP A 208 -0.63 10.85 -10.66
C TRP A 208 -0.13 9.47 -11.09
N ALA A 209 -0.74 8.93 -12.15
CA ALA A 209 -0.19 7.86 -12.97
C ALA A 209 0.29 8.46 -14.29
N LEU A 210 1.50 8.09 -14.71
CA LEU A 210 2.10 8.47 -15.99
C LEU A 210 1.94 7.33 -16.99
#